data_AF-A0AAD7YYV3-F1
#
_entry.id   AF-A0AAD7YYV3-F1
#
_cell.length_a   1.000
_cell.length_b   1.000
_cell.length_c   1.000
_cell.angle_alpha   90.00
_cell.angle_beta   90.00
_cell.angle_gamma   90.00
#
_symmetry.space_group_name_H-M   'P 1'
#
loop_
_entity.id
_entity.type
_entity.pdbx_description
1 polymer ?
#
loop_
_entity_poly.entity_id
_entity_poly.type
_entity_poly.pdbx_seq_one_letter_code
_entity_poly.pdbx_strand_id
1 'polypeptide(L)'
;MPFMRRAFSGTDIGPRDYLPYVTERINFLKQKIYAWTSRIRRYKRRVERYTQNRTFQSNETAWERPDQSVIDTHPPDDDAMSSFWRHIWSVPVSHTEGDWIQEVERACDLVPEMGAISIRPQDVARAVRPLPNWKSPGPDGLHNFWIKWFTGSHAHLASQFQSALESGVLPEFLWTGITPPAP
;
A
#
# COMPACT_ATOMS: atom_id res chain seq x y z
N MET A 1 -27.36 10.71 49.86
CA MET A 1 -27.67 10.92 48.42
C MET A 1 -29.10 11.43 48.19
N PRO A 2 -29.45 12.67 48.59
CA PRO A 2 -30.79 13.23 48.34
C PRO A 2 -31.07 13.45 46.84
N PHE A 3 -30.04 13.78 46.07
CA PHE A 3 -30.14 14.07 44.64
C PHE A 3 -30.51 12.83 43.81
N MET A 4 -29.93 11.66 44.09
CA MET A 4 -30.25 10.43 43.34
C MET A 4 -31.68 9.98 43.59
N ARG A 5 -32.15 10.03 44.84
CA ARG A 5 -33.55 9.72 45.17
C ARG A 5 -34.54 10.61 44.43
N ARG A 6 -34.20 11.90 44.25
CA ARG A 6 -35.02 12.85 43.48
C ARG A 6 -34.90 12.63 41.96
N ALA A 7 -33.73 12.24 41.47
CA ALA A 7 -33.51 11.98 40.04
C ALA A 7 -34.18 10.69 39.54
N PHE A 8 -34.32 9.70 40.43
CA PHE A 8 -34.95 8.41 40.15
C PHE A 8 -36.38 8.30 40.72
N SER A 9 -36.97 9.39 41.21
CA SER A 9 -38.33 9.37 41.74
C SER A 9 -39.34 9.03 40.64
N GLY A 10 -40.15 7.99 40.85
CA GLY A 10 -41.11 7.52 39.84
C GLY A 10 -40.53 6.51 38.83
N THR A 11 -39.30 6.03 39.05
CA THR A 11 -38.73 4.89 38.31
C THR A 11 -38.68 3.65 39.20
N ASP A 12 -38.70 2.45 38.60
CA ASP A 12 -38.61 1.18 39.33
C ASP A 12 -37.19 0.89 39.89
N ILE A 13 -36.26 1.85 39.81
CA ILE A 13 -34.87 1.67 40.19
C ILE A 13 -34.71 1.90 41.69
N GLY A 14 -34.19 0.88 42.38
CA GLY A 14 -33.97 0.91 43.83
C GLY A 14 -32.70 1.67 44.22
N PRO A 15 -32.57 2.09 45.51
CA PRO A 15 -31.38 2.80 45.99
C PRO A 15 -30.06 2.05 45.85
N ARG A 16 -30.08 0.71 45.76
CA ARG A 16 -28.89 -0.12 45.53
C ARG A 16 -28.41 -0.06 44.08
N ASP A 17 -29.29 0.27 43.14
CA ASP A 17 -29.04 0.22 41.70
C ASP A 17 -28.74 1.60 41.09
N TYR A 18 -28.88 2.68 41.86
CA TYR A 18 -28.59 4.05 41.41
C TYR A 18 -27.16 4.21 40.87
N LEU A 19 -26.17 3.70 41.59
CA LEU A 19 -24.77 3.82 41.18
C LEU A 19 -24.48 3.02 39.90
N PRO A 20 -24.83 1.71 39.81
CA PRO A 20 -24.70 0.95 38.57
C PRO A 20 -25.40 1.60 37.36
N TYR A 21 -26.61 2.12 37.54
CA TYR A 21 -27.35 2.74 36.45
C TYR A 21 -26.69 4.04 35.97
N VAL A 22 -26.23 4.88 36.90
CA VAL A 22 -25.52 6.12 36.57
C VAL A 22 -24.20 5.80 35.85
N THR A 23 -23.43 4.81 36.31
CA THR A 23 -22.17 4.43 35.66
C THR A 23 -22.40 3.83 34.28
N GLU A 24 -23.41 2.98 34.10
CA GLU A 24 -23.80 2.46 32.79
C GLU A 24 -24.16 3.61 31.83
N ARG A 25 -24.97 4.56 32.30
CA ARG A 25 -25.38 5.71 31.49
C ARG A 25 -24.19 6.59 31.10
N ILE A 26 -23.25 6.81 32.03
CA ILE A 26 -22.00 7.54 31.75
C ILE A 26 -21.16 6.78 30.71
N ASN A 27 -21.02 5.46 30.85
CA ASN A 27 -20.25 4.63 29.92
C ASN A 27 -20.87 4.64 28.52
N PHE A 28 -22.19 4.55 28.41
CA PHE A 28 -22.92 4.67 27.15
C PHE A 28 -22.66 6.01 26.46
N LEU A 29 -22.68 7.12 27.20
CA LEU A 29 -22.37 8.44 26.65
C LEU A 29 -20.90 8.55 26.21
N LYS A 30 -19.96 8.02 27.01
CA LYS A 30 -18.53 7.98 26.63
C LYS A 30 -18.32 7.18 25.34
N GLN A 31 -18.94 6.01 25.21
CA GLN A 31 -18.87 5.20 23.99
C GLN A 31 -19.43 5.95 22.78
N LYS A 32 -20.56 6.65 22.92
CA LYS A 32 -21.10 7.51 21.86
C LYS A 32 -20.11 8.60 21.44
N ILE A 33 -19.54 9.34 22.39
CA ILE A 33 -18.55 10.39 22.10
C ILE A 33 -17.35 9.80 21.37
N TYR A 34 -16.86 8.63 21.81
CA TYR A 34 -15.73 7.95 21.18
C TYR A 34 -16.04 7.51 19.74
N ALA A 35 -17.24 6.99 19.50
CA ALA A 35 -17.69 6.61 18.15
C ALA A 35 -17.75 7.84 17.21
N TRP A 36 -18.32 8.95 17.68
CA TRP A 36 -18.41 10.20 16.91
C TRP A 36 -17.03 10.81 16.63
N THR A 37 -16.14 10.88 17.62
CA THR A 37 -14.77 11.37 17.42
C THR A 37 -13.98 10.48 16.47
N SER A 38 -14.12 9.16 16.58
CA SER A 38 -13.52 8.20 15.63
C SER A 38 -14.02 8.41 14.20
N ARG A 39 -15.33 8.66 14.03
CA ARG A 39 -15.93 8.96 12.73
C ARG A 39 -15.37 10.27 12.15
N ILE A 40 -15.29 11.33 12.95
CA ILE A 40 -14.71 12.62 12.53
C ILE A 40 -13.25 12.45 12.11
N ARG A 41 -12.44 11.76 12.91
CA ARG A 41 -11.03 11.47 12.58
C ARG A 41 -10.91 10.71 11.25
N ARG A 42 -11.76 9.71 11.02
CA ARG A 42 -11.80 8.95 9.76
C ARG A 42 -12.10 9.85 8.55
N TYR A 43 -13.08 10.74 8.67
CA TYR A 43 -13.41 11.68 7.59
C TYR A 43 -12.28 12.67 7.33
N LYS A 44 -11.67 13.24 8.36
CA LYS A 44 -10.50 14.13 8.21
C LYS A 44 -9.36 13.44 7.45
N ARG A 45 -8.97 12.23 7.87
CA ARG A 45 -7.94 11.44 7.17
C ARG A 45 -8.32 11.07 5.74
N ARG A 46 -9.61 10.89 5.44
CA ARG A 46 -10.07 10.60 4.07
C ARG A 46 -9.88 11.84 3.19
N VAL A 47 -10.27 13.01 3.67
CA VAL A 47 -10.12 14.27 2.94
C VAL A 47 -8.65 14.58 2.72
N GLU A 48 -7.83 14.45 3.77
CA GLU A 48 -6.38 14.65 3.71
C GLU A 48 -5.69 13.75 2.69
N ARG A 49 -6.00 12.44 2.69
CA ARG A 49 -5.47 11.52 1.67
C ARG A 49 -5.95 11.85 0.27
N TYR A 50 -7.22 12.26 0.12
CA TYR A 50 -7.73 12.68 -1.18
C TYR A 50 -6.99 13.92 -1.71
N THR A 51 -6.75 14.91 -0.85
CA THR A 51 -5.98 16.11 -1.23
C THR A 51 -4.53 15.76 -1.54
N GLN A 52 -3.86 14.96 -0.72
CA GLN A 52 -2.48 14.52 -0.94
C GLN A 52 -2.33 13.74 -2.26
N ASN A 53 -3.22 12.77 -2.52
CA ASN A 53 -3.19 12.00 -3.77
C ASN A 53 -3.44 12.88 -5.00
N ARG A 54 -4.34 13.86 -4.90
CA ARG A 54 -4.61 14.78 -6.00
C ARG A 54 -3.44 15.73 -6.26
N THR A 55 -2.80 16.25 -5.22
CA THR A 55 -1.59 17.05 -5.35
C THR A 55 -0.47 16.22 -5.97
N PHE A 56 -0.25 14.99 -5.49
CA PHE A 56 0.75 14.07 -6.06
C PHE A 56 0.54 13.84 -7.56
N GLN A 57 -0.69 13.50 -7.98
CA GLN A 57 -0.99 13.27 -9.41
C GLN A 57 -0.83 14.49 -10.31
N SER A 58 -0.92 15.71 -9.77
CA SER A 58 -0.84 16.95 -10.55
C SER A 58 0.52 17.63 -10.45
N ASN A 59 1.20 17.51 -9.32
CA ASN A 59 2.49 18.12 -9.01
C ASN A 59 3.18 17.36 -7.87
N GLU A 60 3.98 16.36 -8.23
CA GLU A 60 4.75 15.52 -7.30
C GLU A 60 5.72 16.36 -6.44
N THR A 61 6.32 17.41 -7.01
CA THR A 61 7.27 18.28 -6.30
C THR A 61 6.63 19.10 -5.17
N ALA A 62 5.39 19.57 -5.39
CA ALA A 62 4.64 20.29 -4.37
C ALA A 62 4.16 19.36 -3.24
N TRP A 63 4.00 18.06 -3.52
CA TRP A 63 3.69 17.06 -2.51
C TRP A 63 4.90 16.74 -1.61
N GLU A 64 6.11 16.62 -2.17
CA GLU A 64 7.32 16.32 -1.38
C GLU A 64 7.76 17.46 -0.45
N ARG A 65 7.46 18.72 -0.81
CA ARG A 65 7.93 19.91 -0.08
C ARG A 65 6.81 20.93 0.17
N PRO A 66 5.83 20.64 1.02
CA PRO A 66 4.69 21.52 1.24
C PRO A 66 5.06 22.87 1.88
N ASP A 67 6.15 22.93 2.67
CA ASP A 67 6.57 24.12 3.44
C ASP A 67 7.88 24.76 2.96
N GLN A 68 8.53 24.21 1.92
CA GLN A 68 9.71 24.85 1.35
C GLN A 68 9.23 25.86 0.33
N SER A 69 9.31 27.17 0.64
CA SER A 69 9.40 28.17 -0.41
C SER A 69 10.55 27.72 -1.29
N VAL A 70 10.25 27.30 -2.52
CA VAL A 70 11.26 26.90 -3.49
C VAL A 70 12.17 28.11 -3.63
N ILE A 71 13.33 28.06 -2.99
CA ILE A 71 14.44 28.89 -3.41
C ILE A 71 14.69 28.34 -4.80
N ASP A 72 14.34 29.13 -5.82
CA ASP A 72 14.76 28.93 -7.20
C ASP A 72 16.29 28.97 -7.21
N THR A 73 16.94 27.92 -6.70
CA THR A 73 18.24 27.52 -7.20
C THR A 73 17.94 27.05 -8.60
N HIS A 74 18.15 27.96 -9.55
CA HIS A 74 18.13 27.66 -10.97
C HIS A 74 18.74 26.28 -11.19
N PRO A 75 18.09 25.40 -11.97
CA PRO A 75 18.66 24.11 -12.32
C PRO A 75 20.09 24.32 -12.84
N PRO A 76 21.03 23.41 -12.52
CA PRO A 76 22.37 23.48 -13.08
C PRO A 76 22.28 23.61 -14.58
N ASP A 77 23.11 24.49 -15.15
CA ASP A 77 23.22 24.70 -16.59
C ASP A 77 23.33 23.35 -17.35
N ASP A 78 22.62 23.23 -18.47
CA ASP A 78 22.51 21.98 -19.24
C ASP A 78 23.89 21.47 -19.68
N ASP A 79 24.81 22.40 -19.97
CA ASP A 79 26.19 22.10 -20.33
C ASP A 79 27.00 21.57 -19.13
N ALA A 80 26.74 22.08 -17.93
CA ALA A 80 27.37 21.61 -16.69
C ALA A 80 26.88 20.20 -16.32
N MET A 81 25.57 19.95 -16.46
CA MET A 81 24.97 18.64 -16.25
C MET A 81 25.50 17.61 -17.26
N SER A 82 25.52 17.98 -18.54
CA SER A 82 26.03 17.12 -19.61
C SER A 82 27.50 16.81 -19.42
N SER A 83 28.32 17.79 -19.05
CA SER A 83 29.76 17.62 -18.80
C SER A 83 30.04 16.70 -17.62
N PHE A 84 29.27 16.83 -16.54
CA PHE A 84 29.39 15.95 -15.36
C PHE A 84 29.11 14.49 -15.73
N TRP A 85 27.96 14.19 -16.34
CA TRP A 85 27.61 12.82 -16.71
C TRP A 85 28.51 12.24 -17.79
N ARG A 86 28.93 13.07 -18.76
CA ARG A 86 29.88 12.68 -19.80
C ARG A 86 31.24 12.30 -19.21
N HIS A 87 31.69 12.96 -18.15
CA HIS A 87 32.94 12.58 -17.48
C HIS A 87 32.86 11.21 -16.80
N ILE A 88 31.69 10.82 -16.28
CA ILE A 88 31.48 9.52 -15.62
C ILE A 88 31.27 8.40 -16.65
N TRP A 89 30.44 8.65 -17.68
CA TRP A 89 29.97 7.60 -18.59
C TRP A 89 30.65 7.56 -19.95
N SER A 90 31.19 8.69 -20.43
CA SER A 90 31.82 8.77 -21.76
C SER A 90 33.33 8.60 -21.73
N VAL A 91 33.93 8.46 -20.54
CA VAL A 91 35.32 8.03 -20.41
C VAL A 91 35.31 6.51 -20.35
N PRO A 92 35.78 5.81 -21.40
CA PRO A 92 35.89 4.36 -21.35
C PRO A 92 36.96 4.00 -20.31
N VAL A 93 36.51 3.58 -19.13
CA VAL A 93 37.37 3.01 -18.10
C VAL A 93 37.50 1.52 -18.38
N SER A 94 38.74 1.05 -18.59
CA SER A 94 39.01 -0.38 -18.63
C SER A 94 38.90 -0.92 -17.20
N HIS A 95 37.74 -1.47 -16.85
CA HIS A 95 37.58 -2.19 -15.61
C HIS A 95 38.33 -3.51 -15.72
N THR A 96 39.32 -3.74 -14.87
CA THR A 96 39.86 -5.08 -14.65
C THR A 96 38.80 -5.85 -13.87
N GLU A 97 38.11 -6.75 -14.56
CA GLU A 97 37.25 -7.74 -13.93
C GLU A 97 38.10 -8.54 -12.92
N GLY A 98 37.74 -8.44 -11.64
CA GLY A 98 38.48 -9.11 -10.57
C GLY A 98 38.16 -10.61 -10.53
N ASP A 99 39.03 -11.38 -9.85
CA ASP A 99 38.91 -12.85 -9.70
C ASP A 99 37.56 -13.32 -9.12
N TRP A 100 36.80 -12.41 -8.49
CA TRP A 100 35.47 -12.68 -7.94
C TRP A 100 34.45 -13.09 -9.01
N ILE A 101 34.60 -12.65 -10.28
CA ILE A 101 33.69 -13.09 -11.36
C ILE A 101 33.85 -14.59 -11.59
N GLN A 102 35.09 -15.08 -11.66
CA GLN A 102 35.37 -16.52 -11.79
C GLN A 102 34.96 -17.32 -10.54
N GLU A 103 34.95 -16.70 -9.36
CA GLU A 103 34.43 -17.31 -8.14
C GLU A 103 32.91 -17.44 -8.19
N VAL A 104 32.21 -16.41 -8.68
CA VAL A 104 30.75 -16.43 -8.89
C VAL A 104 30.36 -17.42 -9.98
N GLU A 105 31.05 -17.46 -11.12
CA GLU A 105 30.82 -18.43 -12.19
C GLU A 105 30.96 -19.87 -11.68
N ARG A 106 32.05 -20.17 -10.96
CA ARG A 106 32.26 -21.49 -10.34
C ARG A 106 31.19 -21.84 -9.30
N ALA A 107 30.70 -20.86 -8.55
CA ALA A 107 29.59 -21.06 -7.62
C ALA A 107 28.27 -21.31 -8.36
N CYS A 108 28.05 -20.65 -9.50
CA CYS A 108 26.89 -20.84 -10.37
C CYS A 108 26.90 -22.18 -11.10
N ASP A 109 28.07 -22.73 -11.46
CA ASP A 109 28.20 -24.07 -12.07
C ASP A 109 27.63 -25.18 -11.16
N LEU A 110 27.63 -24.96 -9.86
CA LEU A 110 27.05 -25.89 -8.87
C LEU A 110 25.54 -25.77 -8.79
N VAL A 111 24.94 -24.72 -9.36
CA VAL A 111 23.50 -24.48 -9.35
C VAL A 111 22.88 -25.19 -10.55
N PRO A 112 21.99 -26.18 -10.34
CA PRO A 112 21.31 -26.83 -11.44
C PRO A 112 20.46 -25.82 -12.20
N GLU A 113 20.41 -25.98 -13.52
CA GLU A 113 19.53 -25.17 -14.36
C GLU A 113 18.08 -25.23 -13.86
N MET A 114 17.42 -24.07 -13.86
CA MET A 114 16.04 -23.97 -13.46
C MET A 114 15.18 -24.77 -14.44
N GLY A 115 14.51 -25.81 -13.93
CA GLY A 115 13.60 -26.62 -14.73
C GLY A 115 12.45 -25.79 -15.31
N ALA A 116 11.79 -26.34 -16.34
CA ALA A 116 10.66 -25.68 -16.99
C ALA A 116 9.56 -25.31 -15.98
N ILE A 117 9.25 -24.01 -15.90
CA ILE A 117 8.17 -23.50 -15.05
C ILE A 117 6.86 -23.61 -15.83
N SER A 118 5.87 -24.26 -15.22
CA SER A 118 4.51 -24.36 -15.74
C SER A 118 3.52 -23.86 -14.69
N ILE A 119 2.91 -22.72 -14.97
CA ILE A 119 1.90 -22.12 -14.08
C ILE A 119 0.55 -22.81 -14.32
N ARG A 120 0.00 -23.42 -13.28
CA ARG A 120 -1.31 -24.09 -13.32
C ARG A 120 -2.39 -23.26 -12.63
N PRO A 121 -3.68 -23.51 -12.91
CA PRO A 121 -4.78 -22.82 -12.23
C PRO A 121 -4.74 -22.99 -10.70
N GLN A 122 -4.23 -24.12 -10.21
CA GLN A 122 -4.07 -24.39 -8.78
C GLN A 122 -3.03 -23.48 -8.12
N ASP A 123 -2.02 -23.04 -8.88
CA ASP A 123 -0.99 -22.13 -8.40
C ASP A 123 -1.59 -20.73 -8.20
N VAL A 124 -2.44 -20.28 -9.14
CA VAL A 124 -3.22 -19.04 -9.00
C VAL A 124 -4.14 -19.12 -7.77
N ALA A 125 -4.87 -20.22 -7.60
CA ALA A 125 -5.74 -20.41 -6.44
C ALA A 125 -4.96 -20.35 -5.11
N ARG A 126 -3.76 -20.98 -5.07
CA ARG A 126 -2.88 -20.99 -3.90
C ARG A 126 -2.31 -19.59 -3.61
N ALA A 127 -1.91 -18.86 -4.64
CA ALA A 127 -1.36 -17.51 -4.53
C ALA A 127 -2.39 -16.51 -4.02
N VAL A 128 -3.65 -16.62 -4.47
CA VAL A 128 -4.70 -15.66 -4.11
C VAL A 128 -5.29 -15.95 -2.73
N ARG A 129 -5.33 -17.22 -2.29
CA ARG A 129 -5.90 -17.64 -1.00
C ARG A 129 -5.49 -16.79 0.22
N PRO A 130 -4.18 -16.52 0.48
CA PRO A 130 -3.75 -15.75 1.65
C PRO A 130 -4.03 -14.24 1.53
N LEU A 131 -4.38 -13.71 0.35
CA LEU A 131 -4.52 -12.28 0.15
C LEU A 131 -5.75 -11.71 0.88
N PRO A 132 -5.70 -10.52 1.52
CA PRO A 132 -6.88 -9.92 2.14
C PRO A 132 -7.94 -9.57 1.09
N ASN A 133 -9.20 -9.96 1.32
CA ASN A 133 -10.30 -9.83 0.36
C ASN A 133 -10.50 -8.40 -0.16
N TRP A 134 -10.41 -7.42 0.74
CA TRP A 134 -10.68 -6.00 0.46
C TRP A 134 -9.41 -5.16 0.43
N LYS A 135 -8.25 -5.75 0.09
CA LYS A 135 -7.04 -4.97 -0.20
C LYS A 135 -7.31 -4.08 -1.41
N SER A 136 -6.68 -2.91 -1.45
CA SER A 136 -6.79 -1.97 -2.58
C SER A 136 -6.55 -2.72 -3.90
N PRO A 137 -7.43 -2.54 -4.90
CA PRO A 137 -7.29 -3.21 -6.18
C PRO A 137 -6.14 -2.58 -6.97
N GLY A 138 -5.68 -3.30 -8.00
CA GLY A 138 -4.76 -2.74 -8.98
C GLY A 138 -5.44 -1.71 -9.89
N PRO A 139 -4.76 -1.29 -10.98
CA PRO A 139 -5.34 -0.41 -12.00
C PRO A 139 -6.59 -1.00 -12.68
N ASP A 140 -6.79 -2.31 -12.60
CA ASP A 140 -7.96 -3.03 -13.08
C ASP A 140 -9.22 -2.86 -12.21
N GLY A 141 -9.09 -2.32 -10.98
CA GLY A 141 -10.19 -2.15 -10.04
C GLY A 141 -10.71 -3.45 -9.43
N LEU A 142 -10.05 -4.60 -9.68
CA LEU A 142 -10.49 -5.89 -9.18
C LEU A 142 -9.91 -6.19 -7.79
N HIS A 143 -10.80 -6.32 -6.81
CA HIS A 143 -10.41 -6.77 -5.48
C HIS A 143 -10.09 -8.27 -5.44
N ASN A 144 -9.16 -8.67 -4.56
CA ASN A 144 -8.80 -10.06 -4.31
C ASN A 144 -10.02 -10.95 -4.00
N PHE A 145 -11.07 -10.39 -3.38
CA PHE A 145 -12.34 -11.09 -3.17
C PHE A 145 -12.85 -11.75 -4.45
N TRP A 146 -12.94 -11.00 -5.55
CA TRP A 146 -13.47 -11.50 -6.81
C TRP A 146 -12.57 -12.55 -7.43
N ILE A 147 -11.25 -12.34 -7.36
CA ILE A 147 -10.26 -13.30 -7.89
C ILE A 147 -10.33 -14.63 -7.13
N LYS A 148 -10.60 -14.62 -5.81
CA LYS A 148 -10.79 -15.86 -5.03
C LYS A 148 -12.02 -16.66 -5.45
N TRP A 149 -13.15 -15.96 -5.61
CA TRP A 149 -14.44 -16.60 -5.84
C TRP A 149 -14.69 -16.95 -7.30
N PHE A 150 -14.08 -16.23 -8.23
CA PHE A 150 -14.24 -16.45 -9.66
C PHE A 150 -13.21 -17.47 -10.18
N THR A 151 -13.34 -18.72 -9.73
CA THR A 151 -12.42 -19.82 -10.07
C THR A 151 -12.32 -20.10 -11.58
N GLY A 152 -13.34 -19.75 -12.36
CA GLY A 152 -13.30 -19.82 -13.83
C GLY A 152 -12.23 -18.93 -14.46
N SER A 153 -11.81 -17.85 -13.80
CA SER A 153 -10.70 -17.00 -14.28
C SER A 153 -9.32 -17.60 -14.05
N HIS A 154 -9.16 -18.55 -13.13
CA HIS A 154 -7.83 -19.05 -12.75
C HIS A 154 -7.12 -19.73 -13.93
N ALA A 155 -7.87 -20.39 -14.82
CA ALA A 155 -7.32 -20.96 -16.04
C ALA A 155 -6.78 -19.90 -17.01
N HIS A 156 -7.52 -18.81 -17.19
CA HIS A 156 -7.13 -17.71 -18.07
C HIS A 156 -5.93 -16.95 -17.50
N LEU A 157 -5.95 -16.66 -16.19
CA LEU A 157 -4.83 -16.01 -15.50
C LEU A 157 -3.55 -16.86 -15.58
N ALA A 158 -3.64 -18.17 -15.33
CA ALA A 158 -2.50 -19.06 -15.46
C ALA A 158 -1.91 -19.05 -16.88
N SER A 159 -2.76 -19.10 -17.91
CA SER A 159 -2.33 -19.01 -19.30
C SER A 159 -1.68 -17.68 -19.65
N GLN A 160 -2.22 -16.56 -19.15
CA GLN A 160 -1.63 -15.23 -19.35
C GLN A 160 -0.27 -15.09 -18.67
N PHE A 161 -0.13 -15.58 -17.43
CA PHE A 161 1.16 -15.58 -16.73
C PHE A 161 2.19 -16.49 -17.42
N GLN A 162 1.77 -17.67 -17.87
CA GLN A 162 2.64 -18.56 -18.63
C GLN A 162 3.11 -17.90 -19.94
N SER A 163 2.20 -17.28 -20.68
CA SER A 163 2.53 -16.56 -21.92
C SER A 163 3.50 -15.39 -21.68
N ALA A 164 3.34 -14.66 -20.57
CA ALA A 164 4.24 -13.59 -20.20
C ALA A 164 5.65 -14.11 -19.85
N LEU A 165 5.75 -15.26 -19.18
CA LEU A 165 7.03 -15.91 -18.89
C LEU A 165 7.74 -16.40 -20.16
N GLU A 166 6.99 -17.02 -21.09
CA GLU A 166 7.56 -17.58 -22.33
C GLU A 166 7.96 -16.48 -23.33
N SER A 167 7.18 -15.40 -23.41
CA SER A 167 7.46 -14.27 -24.31
C SER A 167 8.51 -13.31 -23.77
N GLY A 168 8.74 -13.29 -22.45
CA GLY A 168 9.56 -12.27 -21.79
C GLY A 168 8.93 -10.87 -21.79
N VAL A 169 7.69 -10.73 -22.27
CA VAL A 169 6.96 -9.46 -22.32
C VAL A 169 5.89 -9.47 -21.26
N LEU A 170 6.06 -8.64 -20.24
CA LEU A 170 5.05 -8.42 -19.22
C LEU A 170 4.09 -7.32 -19.68
N PRO A 171 2.81 -7.33 -19.26
CA PRO A 171 1.92 -6.19 -19.41
C PRO A 171 2.32 -5.00 -18.55
N GLU A 172 2.25 -3.78 -19.11
CA GLU A 172 2.68 -2.53 -18.46
C GLU A 172 2.14 -2.33 -17.05
N PHE A 173 0.87 -2.66 -16.86
CA PHE A 173 0.18 -2.50 -15.59
C PHE A 173 0.78 -3.32 -14.43
N LEU A 174 1.59 -4.35 -14.70
CA LEU A 174 2.23 -5.16 -13.66
C LEU A 174 3.38 -4.44 -12.96
N TRP A 175 4.06 -3.50 -13.63
CA TRP A 175 5.15 -2.71 -13.03
C TRP A 175 4.77 -1.24 -12.80
N THR A 176 3.69 -0.74 -13.39
CA THR A 176 3.16 0.59 -13.05
C THR A 176 2.25 0.48 -11.82
N GLY A 177 2.78 0.81 -10.65
CA GLY A 177 1.99 0.86 -9.42
C GLY A 177 1.16 2.15 -9.32
N ILE A 178 -0.12 2.04 -8.98
CA ILE A 178 -0.89 3.14 -8.39
C ILE A 178 -0.70 3.05 -6.87
N THR A 179 0.47 3.38 -6.37
CA THR A 179 0.70 3.47 -4.91
C THR A 179 0.23 4.82 -4.41
N PRO A 180 -0.89 4.93 -3.64
CA PRO A 180 -1.03 6.05 -2.74
C PRO A 180 0.08 5.92 -1.68
N PRO A 181 0.86 6.98 -1.40
CA PRO A 181 1.91 6.93 -0.39
C PRO A 181 1.32 6.51 0.96
N ALA A 182 2.05 5.65 1.67
CA ALA A 182 1.70 5.23 3.03
C ALA A 182 1.70 6.46 3.98
N PRO A 183 0.83 6.47 5.01
CA PRO A 183 0.72 7.59 5.96
C PRO A 183 1.96 7.78 6.83
#